data_AF-A0AAD3H7R1-F1
#
_entry.id   AF-A0AAD3H7R1-F1
#
_cell.length_a   1.000
_cell.length_b   1.000
_cell.length_c   1.000
_cell.angle_alpha   90.00
_cell.angle_beta   90.00
_cell.angle_gamma   90.00
#
_symmetry.space_group_name_H-M   'P 1'
#
loop_
_entity.id
_entity.type
_entity.pdbx_description
1 polymer ?
#
loop_
_entity_poly.entity_id
_entity_poly.type
_entity_poly.pdbx_seq_one_letter_code
_entity_poly.pdbx_strand_id
1 'polypeptide(L)'
;MGKKTFLEACISGNTAVVEFCIENEFRFGHGVYDRIIRKFHDPFHLIKLLQKNGYPWYPSTCKAAVSIDDLQLHRWLRFQGCPWNEKTCNEAVAMDRYEVLKYAHKNGCPWSKQTYACCFSEEGLKWAYDEIPTDYQCSEEIIEYLHRHNCPQPNPDDWIIE
;
A
#
# COMPACT_ATOMS: atom_id res chain seq x y z
N MET A 1 -16.25 -26.18 -0.65
CA MET A 1 -15.30 -25.41 0.18
C MET A 1 -14.90 -24.18 -0.61
N GLY A 2 -15.31 -22.99 -0.17
CA GLY A 2 -15.33 -21.78 -0.99
C GLY A 2 -14.17 -20.82 -0.72
N LYS A 3 -14.00 -19.80 -1.58
CA LYS A 3 -13.01 -18.70 -1.53
C LYS A 3 -12.64 -18.18 -0.12
N LYS A 4 -13.56 -18.27 0.85
CA LYS A 4 -13.37 -17.86 2.26
C LYS A 4 -12.37 -18.74 3.02
N THR A 5 -12.49 -20.06 2.94
CA THR A 5 -11.58 -21.03 3.60
C THR A 5 -10.15 -20.96 3.04
N PHE A 6 -10.00 -20.56 1.78
CA PHE A 6 -8.71 -20.45 1.10
C PHE A 6 -7.97 -19.15 1.43
N LEU A 7 -8.72 -18.07 1.62
CA LEU A 7 -8.16 -16.85 2.17
C LEU A 7 -7.68 -17.11 3.60
N GLU A 8 -8.49 -17.80 4.41
CA GLU A 8 -8.14 -18.22 5.76
C GLU A 8 -6.83 -19.02 5.81
N ALA A 9 -6.53 -19.87 4.82
CA ALA A 9 -5.27 -20.59 4.71
C ALA A 9 -4.06 -19.67 4.46
N CYS A 10 -4.18 -18.70 3.55
CA CYS A 10 -3.11 -17.71 3.35
C CYS A 10 -2.91 -16.90 4.63
N ILE A 11 -4.00 -16.50 5.30
CA ILE A 11 -3.92 -15.76 6.55
C ILE A 11 -3.71 -16.60 7.82
N SER A 12 -3.54 -17.93 7.72
CA SER A 12 -3.05 -18.77 8.82
C SER A 12 -1.54 -18.99 8.80
N GLY A 13 -0.85 -18.59 7.72
CA GLY A 13 0.61 -18.65 7.61
C GLY A 13 1.15 -20.04 7.26
N ASN A 14 0.27 -21.00 7.01
CA ASN A 14 0.64 -22.37 6.71
C ASN A 14 1.02 -22.52 5.23
N THR A 15 2.33 -22.51 4.94
CA THR A 15 2.87 -22.64 3.58
C THR A 15 2.47 -23.93 2.89
N ALA A 16 2.38 -25.04 3.62
CA ALA A 16 1.99 -26.34 3.06
C ALA A 16 0.56 -26.33 2.52
N VAL A 17 -0.35 -25.61 3.20
CA VAL A 17 -1.72 -25.45 2.72
C VAL A 17 -1.76 -24.55 1.49
N VAL A 18 -0.94 -23.49 1.45
CA VAL A 18 -0.86 -22.61 0.28
C VAL A 18 -0.29 -23.36 -0.93
N GLU A 19 0.76 -24.17 -0.75
CA GLU A 19 1.32 -25.05 -1.78
C GLU A 19 0.27 -26.03 -2.30
N PHE A 20 -0.39 -26.76 -1.41
CA PHE A 20 -1.48 -27.66 -1.76
C PHE A 20 -2.57 -26.95 -2.57
N CYS A 21 -2.96 -25.73 -2.19
CA CYS A 21 -3.94 -24.96 -2.94
C CYS A 21 -3.46 -24.64 -4.36
N ILE A 22 -2.19 -24.25 -4.53
CA ILE A 22 -1.64 -23.92 -5.84
C ILE A 22 -1.56 -25.17 -6.73
N GLU A 23 -1.13 -26.30 -6.16
CA GLU A 23 -1.07 -27.60 -6.83
C GLU A 23 -2.44 -28.06 -7.33
N ASN A 24 -3.50 -27.78 -6.57
CA ASN A 24 -4.89 -28.06 -6.94
C ASN A 24 -5.53 -26.94 -7.79
N GLU A 25 -4.72 -26.12 -8.46
CA GLU A 25 -5.13 -25.05 -9.38
C GLU A 25 -6.00 -23.94 -8.77
N PHE A 26 -6.07 -23.82 -7.45
CA PHE A 26 -6.76 -22.69 -6.82
C PHE A 26 -6.01 -21.39 -7.11
N ARG A 27 -6.68 -20.47 -7.81
CA ARG A 27 -6.15 -19.13 -8.10
C ARG A 27 -6.61 -18.11 -7.07
N PHE A 28 -5.66 -17.45 -6.42
CA PHE A 28 -5.95 -16.32 -5.55
C PHE A 28 -6.30 -15.06 -6.36
N GLY A 29 -7.17 -14.22 -5.79
CA GLY A 29 -7.51 -12.92 -6.38
C GLY A 29 -6.41 -11.86 -6.18
N HIS A 30 -6.58 -10.72 -6.84
CA HIS A 30 -5.67 -9.57 -6.83
C HIS A 30 -5.27 -9.05 -5.42
N GLY A 31 -6.11 -9.27 -4.41
CA GLY A 31 -5.87 -8.83 -3.02
C GLY A 31 -5.11 -9.83 -2.14
N VAL A 32 -4.49 -10.88 -2.69
CA VAL A 32 -3.78 -11.89 -1.86
C VAL A 32 -2.55 -11.28 -1.18
N TYR A 33 -1.75 -10.50 -1.91
CA TYR A 33 -0.55 -9.86 -1.38
C TYR A 33 -0.87 -8.86 -0.27
N ASP A 34 -1.87 -8.00 -0.50
CA ASP A 34 -2.33 -6.99 0.46
C ASP A 34 -2.67 -7.60 1.82
N ARG A 35 -3.42 -8.71 1.82
CA ARG A 35 -3.81 -9.40 3.06
C ARG A 35 -2.66 -10.10 3.76
N ILE A 36 -1.73 -10.66 3.00
CA ILE A 36 -0.52 -11.28 3.56
C ILE A 36 0.31 -10.20 4.24
N ILE A 37 0.58 -9.10 3.54
CA ILE A 37 1.32 -7.95 4.04
C ILE A 37 0.65 -7.43 5.32
N ARG A 38 -0.63 -7.06 5.29
CA ARG A 38 -1.31 -6.47 6.45
C ARG A 38 -1.43 -7.38 7.68
N LYS A 39 -1.40 -8.72 7.52
CA LYS A 39 -1.57 -9.65 8.64
C LYS A 39 -0.25 -10.15 9.23
N PHE A 40 0.78 -10.37 8.41
CA PHE A 40 2.00 -11.02 8.86
C PHE A 40 3.12 -10.03 9.08
N HIS A 41 3.84 -10.17 10.20
CA HIS A 41 5.06 -9.41 10.46
C HIS A 41 6.20 -9.76 9.49
N ASP A 42 6.29 -11.03 9.04
CA ASP A 42 7.19 -11.47 7.98
C ASP A 42 6.37 -12.03 6.80
N PRO A 43 6.03 -11.20 5.79
CA PRO A 43 5.29 -11.66 4.63
C PRO A 43 6.19 -12.29 3.54
N PHE A 44 7.53 -12.26 3.68
CA PHE A 44 8.44 -12.61 2.58
C PHE A 44 8.29 -14.05 2.10
N HIS A 45 8.13 -15.00 3.02
CA HIS A 45 8.01 -16.42 2.71
C HIS A 45 6.79 -16.71 1.81
N LEU A 46 5.63 -16.16 2.16
CA LEU A 46 4.40 -16.34 1.38
C LEU A 46 4.44 -15.57 0.06
N ILE A 47 4.98 -14.34 0.06
CA ILE A 47 5.10 -13.56 -1.17
C ILE A 47 6.01 -14.27 -2.18
N LYS A 48 7.16 -14.81 -1.74
CA LYS A 48 8.07 -15.59 -2.59
C LYS A 48 7.40 -16.84 -3.15
N LEU A 49 6.61 -17.55 -2.34
CA LEU A 49 5.85 -18.71 -2.79
C LEU A 49 4.86 -18.35 -3.90
N LEU A 50 4.11 -17.25 -3.75
CA LEU A 50 3.19 -16.78 -4.79
C LEU A 50 3.93 -16.37 -6.07
N GLN A 51 5.05 -15.66 -5.94
CA GLN A 51 5.86 -15.26 -7.10
C GLN A 51 6.42 -16.46 -7.87
N LYS A 52 6.93 -17.49 -7.17
CA LYS A 52 7.40 -18.74 -7.79
C LYS A 52 6.31 -19.44 -8.62
N ASN A 53 5.06 -19.26 -8.24
CA ASN A 53 3.90 -19.86 -8.89
C ASN A 53 3.22 -18.93 -9.91
N GLY A 54 3.89 -17.87 -10.34
CA GLY A 54 3.45 -17.02 -11.46
C GLY A 54 2.33 -16.03 -11.11
N TYR A 55 2.13 -15.72 -9.82
CA TYR A 55 1.17 -14.69 -9.45
C TYR A 55 1.69 -13.29 -9.82
N PRO A 56 0.90 -12.49 -10.56
CA PRO A 56 1.34 -11.18 -11.01
C PRO A 56 1.33 -10.17 -9.86
N TRP A 57 2.24 -9.20 -9.94
CA TRP A 57 2.22 -8.04 -9.05
C TRP A 57 1.08 -7.09 -9.37
N TYR A 58 0.65 -6.35 -8.35
CA TYR A 58 -0.36 -5.33 -8.49
C TYR A 58 0.03 -4.06 -7.74
N PRO A 59 -0.38 -2.86 -8.21
CA PRO A 59 -0.07 -1.60 -7.52
C PRO A 59 -0.56 -1.56 -6.07
N SER A 60 -1.66 -2.28 -5.77
CA SER A 60 -2.18 -2.43 -4.41
C SER A 60 -1.20 -3.12 -3.46
N THR A 61 -0.26 -3.92 -3.97
CA THR A 61 0.76 -4.58 -3.17
C THR A 61 1.74 -3.57 -2.59
N CYS A 62 2.26 -2.65 -3.41
CA CYS A 62 3.12 -1.55 -2.93
C CYS A 62 2.35 -0.64 -1.98
N LYS A 63 1.08 -0.33 -2.27
CA LYS A 63 0.21 0.44 -1.36
C LYS A 63 0.09 -0.23 0.02
N ALA A 64 -0.20 -1.53 0.04
CA ALA A 64 -0.36 -2.29 1.27
C ALA A 64 0.92 -2.33 2.11
N ALA A 65 2.07 -2.39 1.43
CA ALA A 65 3.36 -2.39 2.10
C ALA A 65 3.55 -1.14 2.93
N VAL A 66 3.03 0.03 2.51
CA VAL A 66 3.13 1.31 3.24
C VAL A 66 2.49 1.24 4.61
N SER A 67 1.45 0.43 4.77
CA SER A 67 0.79 0.23 6.06
C SER A 67 1.69 -0.51 7.06
N ILE A 68 2.69 -1.23 6.57
CA ILE A 68 3.77 -1.76 7.39
C ILE A 68 4.91 -0.75 7.34
N ASP A 69 5.34 -0.24 8.49
CA ASP A 69 6.47 0.69 8.62
C ASP A 69 7.83 0.00 8.36
N ASP A 70 7.90 -0.84 7.32
CA ASP A 70 9.06 -1.63 6.94
C ASP A 70 9.59 -1.16 5.59
N LEU A 71 10.57 -0.27 5.63
CA LEU A 71 11.24 0.22 4.44
C LEU A 71 12.00 -0.89 3.70
N GLN A 72 12.40 -1.98 4.36
CA GLN A 72 13.06 -3.11 3.70
C GLN A 72 12.09 -3.83 2.77
N LEU A 73 10.85 -4.05 3.21
CA LEU A 73 9.80 -4.64 2.37
C LEU A 73 9.54 -3.79 1.12
N HIS A 74 9.48 -2.46 1.27
CA HIS A 74 9.30 -1.54 0.14
C HIS A 74 10.42 -1.61 -0.89
N ARG A 75 11.67 -1.58 -0.41
CA ARG A 75 12.86 -1.69 -1.27
C ARG A 75 12.87 -3.04 -2.00
N TRP A 76 12.54 -4.11 -1.29
CA TRP A 76 12.49 -5.45 -1.86
C TRP A 76 11.38 -5.57 -2.91
N LEU A 77 10.15 -5.13 -2.63
CA LEU A 77 9.06 -5.13 -3.61
C LEU A 77 9.43 -4.36 -4.87
N ARG A 78 10.09 -3.20 -4.71
CA ARG A 78 10.53 -2.40 -5.85
C ARG A 78 11.61 -3.11 -6.67
N PHE A 79 12.58 -3.74 -6.01
CA PHE A 79 13.62 -4.54 -6.67
C PHE A 79 13.01 -5.72 -7.46
N GLN A 80 11.95 -6.34 -6.95
CA GLN A 80 11.20 -7.39 -7.65
C GLN A 80 10.32 -6.87 -8.81
N GLY A 81 10.31 -5.56 -9.07
CA GLY A 81 9.53 -4.95 -10.14
C GLY A 81 8.05 -4.79 -9.81
N CYS A 82 7.66 -4.85 -8.54
CA CYS A 82 6.27 -4.56 -8.14
C CYS A 82 5.91 -3.12 -8.55
N PRO A 83 4.82 -2.90 -9.31
CA PRO A 83 4.42 -1.58 -9.74
C PRO A 83 3.89 -0.77 -8.56
N TRP A 84 3.97 0.55 -8.69
CA TRP A 84 3.31 1.50 -7.81
C TRP A 84 2.52 2.50 -8.64
N ASN A 85 1.66 3.26 -7.98
CA ASN A 85 0.91 4.37 -8.55
C ASN A 85 0.75 5.47 -7.48
N GLU A 86 0.03 6.55 -7.78
CA GLU A 86 -0.08 7.67 -6.83
C GLU A 86 -0.67 7.26 -5.47
N LYS A 87 -1.42 6.16 -5.41
CA LYS A 87 -1.99 5.65 -4.16
C LYS A 87 -0.91 5.21 -3.17
N THR A 88 0.28 4.80 -3.64
CA THR A 88 1.41 4.48 -2.76
C THR A 88 1.91 5.74 -2.04
N CYS A 89 2.06 6.86 -2.75
CA CYS A 89 2.42 8.14 -2.13
C CYS A 89 1.31 8.68 -1.25
N ASN A 90 0.05 8.57 -1.68
CA ASN A 90 -1.10 8.98 -0.85
C ASN A 90 -1.09 8.24 0.49
N GLU A 91 -0.89 6.91 0.50
CA GLU A 91 -0.91 6.12 1.74
C GLU A 91 0.26 6.53 2.64
N ALA A 92 1.42 6.82 2.04
CA ALA A 92 2.60 7.21 2.80
C ALA A 92 2.37 8.55 3.51
N VAL A 93 1.66 9.48 2.88
CA VAL A 93 1.26 10.73 3.53
C VAL A 93 0.19 10.48 4.58
N ALA A 94 -0.88 9.77 4.24
CA ALA A 94 -2.01 9.51 5.13
C ALA A 94 -1.58 8.76 6.41
N MET A 95 -0.56 7.90 6.33
CA MET A 95 -0.02 7.15 7.46
C MET A 95 1.25 7.75 8.08
N ASP A 96 1.61 8.97 7.67
CA ASP A 96 2.78 9.71 8.17
C ASP A 96 4.13 8.95 8.02
N ARG A 97 4.30 8.24 6.90
CA ARG A 97 5.48 7.43 6.58
C ARG A 97 6.48 8.21 5.72
N TYR A 98 7.14 9.20 6.32
CA TYR A 98 8.07 10.10 5.63
C TYR A 98 9.16 9.38 4.80
N GLU A 99 9.85 8.38 5.38
CA GLU A 99 10.93 7.67 4.68
C GLU A 99 10.42 6.85 3.47
N VAL A 100 9.21 6.32 3.56
CA VAL A 100 8.55 5.61 2.45
C VAL A 100 8.17 6.60 1.34
N LEU A 101 7.56 7.74 1.69
CA LEU A 101 7.21 8.80 0.73
C LEU A 101 8.44 9.29 -0.04
N LYS A 102 9.50 9.61 0.69
CA LYS A 102 10.77 10.08 0.13
C LYS A 102 11.39 9.05 -0.80
N TYR A 103 11.41 7.78 -0.40
CA TYR A 103 11.90 6.69 -1.24
C TYR A 103 11.05 6.51 -2.50
N ALA A 104 9.73 6.43 -2.36
CA ALA A 104 8.81 6.23 -3.47
C ALA A 104 8.95 7.35 -4.51
N HIS A 105 8.86 8.62 -4.07
CA HIS A 105 8.97 9.78 -4.95
C HIS A 105 10.33 9.81 -5.69
N LYS A 106 11.45 9.63 -4.97
CA LYS A 106 12.79 9.67 -5.58
C LYS A 106 13.04 8.57 -6.60
N ASN A 107 12.32 7.45 -6.51
CA ASN A 107 12.46 6.35 -7.44
C ASN A 107 11.42 6.39 -8.58
N GLY A 108 10.64 7.48 -8.69
CA GLY A 108 9.68 7.69 -9.78
C GLY A 108 8.28 7.16 -9.50
N CYS A 109 7.89 6.99 -8.24
CA CYS A 109 6.48 6.84 -7.92
C CYS A 109 5.77 8.17 -8.18
N PRO A 110 4.70 8.18 -9.01
CA PRO A 110 3.93 9.40 -9.20
C PRO A 110 3.26 9.80 -7.88
N TRP A 111 2.99 11.08 -7.73
CA TRP A 111 2.06 11.64 -6.76
C TRP A 111 1.00 12.46 -7.47
N SER A 112 -0.08 12.77 -6.77
CA SER A 112 -1.19 13.55 -7.31
C SER A 112 -1.63 14.63 -6.34
N LYS A 113 -2.62 15.44 -6.75
CA LYS A 113 -3.29 16.40 -5.86
C LYS A 113 -3.80 15.74 -4.57
N GLN A 114 -4.21 14.47 -4.67
CA GLN A 114 -4.66 13.69 -3.52
C GLN A 114 -3.54 13.43 -2.51
N THR A 115 -2.29 13.27 -2.97
CA THR A 115 -1.13 13.10 -2.08
C THR A 115 -0.99 14.31 -1.16
N TYR A 116 -1.16 15.52 -1.71
CA TYR A 116 -1.16 16.75 -0.93
C TYR A 116 -2.38 16.85 -0.01
N ALA A 117 -3.58 16.54 -0.53
CA ALA A 117 -4.82 16.59 0.25
C ALA A 117 -4.77 15.70 1.51
N CYS A 118 -4.06 14.56 1.46
CA CYS A 118 -3.90 13.66 2.62
C CYS A 118 -3.31 14.35 3.86
N CYS A 119 -2.54 15.43 3.74
CA CYS A 119 -2.03 16.18 4.90
C CYS A 119 -3.02 17.21 5.47
N PHE A 120 -4.00 17.66 4.69
CA PHE A 120 -4.72 18.92 4.99
C PHE A 120 -6.25 18.80 4.94
N SER A 121 -6.82 17.74 4.38
CA SER A 121 -8.27 17.57 4.30
C SER A 121 -8.72 16.19 4.74
N GLU A 122 -9.88 16.15 5.41
CA GLU A 122 -10.55 14.92 5.78
C GLU A 122 -10.89 14.07 4.54
N GLU A 123 -11.33 14.72 3.46
CA GLU A 123 -11.56 14.05 2.18
C GLU A 123 -10.28 13.45 1.57
N GLY A 124 -9.15 14.10 1.84
CA GLY A 124 -7.80 13.56 1.64
C GLY A 124 -7.58 12.20 2.31
N LEU A 125 -8.18 12.00 3.49
CA LEU A 125 -7.96 10.85 4.37
C LEU A 125 -9.06 9.77 4.31
N LYS A 126 -10.26 10.11 3.78
CA LYS A 126 -11.43 9.20 3.69
C LYS A 126 -11.14 7.84 3.06
N TRP A 127 -10.12 7.75 2.21
CA TRP A 127 -9.78 6.52 1.51
C TRP A 127 -8.77 5.64 2.29
N ALA A 128 -8.08 6.22 3.28
CA ALA A 128 -7.10 5.54 4.13
C ALA A 128 -7.70 5.08 5.46
N TYR A 129 -8.70 5.80 5.98
CA TYR A 129 -9.35 5.52 7.26
C TYR A 129 -10.86 5.34 7.10
N ASP A 130 -11.41 4.29 7.73
CA ASP A 130 -12.86 4.12 7.85
C ASP A 130 -13.46 5.20 8.79
N GLU A 131 -12.72 5.56 9.84
CA GLU A 131 -12.99 6.69 10.74
C GLU A 131 -11.70 7.49 10.92
N ILE A 132 -11.72 8.77 10.51
CA ILE A 132 -10.52 9.63 10.55
C ILE A 132 -10.19 9.95 12.02
N PRO A 133 -8.93 9.77 12.46
CA PRO A 133 -8.52 10.12 13.81
C PRO A 133 -8.73 11.62 14.07
N THR A 134 -9.38 11.96 15.19
CA THR A 134 -9.68 13.35 15.56
C THR A 134 -8.44 14.20 15.83
N ASP A 135 -7.30 13.56 16.08
CA ASP A 135 -6.00 14.14 16.35
C ASP A 135 -5.01 13.92 15.18
N TYR A 136 -5.49 13.52 13.99
CA TYR A 136 -4.61 13.34 12.85
C TYR A 136 -3.90 14.65 12.51
N GLN A 137 -2.57 14.60 12.51
CA GLN A 137 -1.71 15.68 12.06
C GLN A 137 -0.60 15.08 11.19
N CYS A 138 -0.50 15.56 9.95
CA CYS A 138 0.62 15.24 9.08
C CYS A 138 1.90 15.91 9.61
N SER A 139 3.01 15.18 9.65
CA SER A 139 4.30 15.68 10.17
C SER A 139 4.84 16.86 9.38
N GLU A 140 5.59 17.73 10.06
CA GLU A 140 6.26 18.87 9.41
C GLU A 140 7.22 18.40 8.32
N GLU A 141 7.89 17.26 8.52
CA GLU A 141 8.80 16.66 7.54
C GLU A 141 8.11 16.32 6.21
N ILE A 142 6.90 15.74 6.27
CA ILE A 142 6.13 15.45 5.07
C ILE A 142 5.66 16.75 4.40
N ILE A 143 5.13 17.70 5.17
CA ILE A 143 4.65 18.99 4.65
C ILE A 143 5.78 19.72 3.91
N GLU A 144 6.93 19.88 4.56
CA GLU A 144 8.10 20.53 3.96
C GLU A 144 8.55 19.81 2.69
N TYR A 145 8.54 18.48 2.69
CA TYR A 145 8.96 17.70 1.53
C TYR A 145 8.01 17.88 0.34
N LEU A 146 6.70 17.87 0.59
CA LEU A 146 5.69 18.10 -0.44
C LEU A 146 5.82 19.50 -1.04
N HIS A 147 6.06 20.54 -0.21
CA HIS A 147 6.30 21.90 -0.69
C HIS A 147 7.60 22.02 -1.48
N ARG A 148 8.70 21.50 -0.94
CA ARG A 148 10.04 21.58 -1.55
C ARG A 148 10.09 20.98 -2.95
N HIS A 149 9.26 19.97 -3.21
CA HIS A 149 9.23 19.25 -4.47
C HIS A 149 7.99 19.58 -5.33
N ASN A 150 7.24 20.64 -4.99
CA ASN A 150 6.09 21.12 -5.75
C ASN A 150 5.03 20.04 -5.98
N CYS A 151 4.67 19.28 -4.93
CA CYS A 151 3.54 18.35 -5.02
C CYS A 151 2.29 19.11 -5.48
N PRO A 152 1.54 18.61 -6.48
CA PRO A 152 0.35 19.28 -6.99
C PRO A 152 -0.63 19.56 -5.86
N GLN A 153 -1.16 20.78 -5.82
CA GLN A 153 -2.18 21.17 -4.86
C GLN A 153 -3.57 20.99 -5.48
N PRO A 154 -4.58 20.56 -4.69
CA PRO A 154 -5.97 20.56 -5.12
C PRO A 154 -6.41 22.01 -5.38
N ASN A 155 -7.20 22.26 -6.44
CA ASN A 155 -7.68 23.60 -6.72
C ASN A 155 -8.69 23.98 -5.62
N PRO A 156 -8.69 25.21 -5.06
CA PRO A 156 -9.72 25.65 -4.13
C PRO A 156 -11.16 25.39 -4.63
N ASP A 157 -11.38 25.48 -5.95
CA ASP A 157 -12.69 25.22 -6.57
C ASP A 157 -13.03 23.72 -6.70
N ASP A 158 -12.06 22.81 -6.56
CA ASP A 158 -12.31 21.36 -6.63
C ASP A 158 -13.14 20.88 -5.41
N TRP A 159 -13.26 21.70 -4.35
CA TRP A 159 -13.96 21.40 -3.09
C TRP A 159 -15.36 22.02 -2.98
N ILE A 160 -15.82 22.75 -4.00
CA ILE A 160 -17.18 23.28 -4.04
C ILE A 160 -18.09 22.17 -4.57
N ILE A 161 -18.70 21.43 -3.64
CA ILE A 161 -19.83 20.55 -3.93
C ILE A 161 -21.06 21.48 -4.05
N GLU A 162 -21.61 21.62 -5.26
CA GLU A 162 -22.98 22.17 -5.45
C GLU A 162 -24.05 21.29 -4.79
#